data_AF-A0A165IIJ5-F1
#
_entry.id   AF-A0A165IIJ5-F1
#
_cell.length_a   1.000
_cell.length_b   1.000
_cell.length_c   1.000
_cell.angle_alpha   90.00
_cell.angle_beta   90.00
_cell.angle_gamma   90.00
#
_symmetry.space_group_name_H-M   'P 1'
#
loop_
_entity.id
_entity.type
_entity.pdbx_description
1 polymer ?
#
loop_
_entity_poly.entity_id
_entity_poly.type
_entity_poly.pdbx_seq_one_letter_code
_entity_poly.pdbx_strand_id
1 'polypeptide(L)' 'MFAITGAGLSKIRNMQNGGKRPRHSIDQWDRVMMERDRRLTGFLRGQTDNVEAPPGFELNNPWKMEKRFL' A
#
# COMPACT_ATOMS: atom_id res chain seq x y z
N MET A 1 2.74 -30.52 -7.54
CA MET A 1 3.17 -29.52 -6.54
C MET A 1 2.61 -28.11 -6.79
N PHE A 2 2.49 -27.65 -8.04
CA PHE A 2 2.05 -26.27 -8.37
C PHE A 2 0.71 -25.81 -7.77
N ALA A 3 -0.29 -26.70 -7.65
CA ALA A 3 -1.60 -26.34 -7.11
C ALA A 3 -1.55 -25.94 -5.62
N ILE A 4 -0.84 -26.73 -4.80
CA ILE A 4 -0.69 -26.47 -3.35
C ILE A 4 0.15 -25.21 -3.14
N THR A 5 1.24 -25.06 -3.88
CA THR A 5 2.09 -23.86 -3.82
C THR A 5 1.32 -22.61 -4.25
N GLY A 6 0.53 -22.68 -5.33
CA GLY A 6 -0.28 -21.57 -5.81
C GLY A 6 -1.35 -21.13 -4.80
N ALA A 7 -2.07 -22.09 -4.23
CA ALA A 7 -3.08 -21.83 -3.19
C ALA A 7 -2.43 -21.23 -1.92
N GLY A 8 -1.30 -21.79 -1.48
CA GLY A 8 -0.54 -21.30 -0.34
C GLY A 8 -0.06 -19.86 -0.54
N LEU A 9 0.55 -19.57 -1.70
CA LEU A 9 1.04 -18.23 -2.01
C LEU A 9 -0.10 -17.21 -2.13
N SER A 10 -1.23 -17.62 -2.71
CA SER A 10 -2.43 -16.78 -2.80
C SER A 10 -2.95 -16.39 -1.41
N LYS A 11 -3.02 -17.36 -0.48
CA LYS A 11 -3.44 -17.12 0.90
C LYS A 11 -2.49 -16.17 1.63
N ILE A 12 -1.18 -16.39 1.51
CA ILE A 12 -0.16 -15.52 2.13
C ILE A 12 -0.30 -14.09 1.60
N ARG A 13 -0.41 -13.91 0.28
CA ARG A 13 -0.58 -12.58 -0.33
C ARG A 13 -1.88 -11.91 0.10
N ASN A 14 -2.95 -12.67 0.28
CA ASN A 14 -4.21 -12.13 0.78
C ASN A 14 -4.07 -11.64 2.23
N MET A 15 -3.39 -12.41 3.09
CA MET A 15 -3.13 -12.02 4.48
C MET A 15 -2.23 -10.78 4.57
N GLN A 16 -1.15 -10.71 3.78
CA GLN A 16 -0.26 -9.55 3.71
C GLN A 16 -0.97 -8.27 3.24
N ASN A 17 -2.04 -8.39 2.45
CA ASN A 17 -2.84 -7.27 1.98
C ASN A 17 -4.04 -6.95 2.89
N GLY A 18 -4.07 -7.47 4.12
CA GLY A 18 -5.17 -7.24 5.05
C GLY A 18 -6.49 -7.86 4.59
N GLY A 19 -6.43 -9.03 3.97
CA GLY A 19 -7.60 -9.74 3.44
C GLY A 19 -8.04 -9.31 2.03
N LYS A 20 -7.37 -8.33 1.42
CA LYS A 20 -7.69 -7.85 0.06
C LYS A 20 -6.92 -8.64 -1.01
N ARG A 21 -7.43 -8.66 -2.23
CA ARG A 21 -6.71 -9.24 -3.37
C ARG A 21 -5.49 -8.38 -3.73
N PRO A 22 -4.40 -8.97 -4.25
CA PRO A 22 -3.27 -8.20 -4.73
C PRO A 22 -3.67 -7.34 -5.95
N ARG A 23 -3.10 -6.14 -6.05
CA ARG A 23 -3.23 -5.28 -7.24
C ARG A 23 -2.19 -5.68 -8.28
N HIS A 24 -2.57 -5.56 -9.55
CA HIS A 24 -1.72 -5.82 -10.71
C HIS A 24 -1.70 -4.57 -11.59
N SER A 25 -0.70 -4.44 -12.46
CA SER A 25 -0.57 -3.30 -13.39
C SER A 25 -0.57 -1.92 -12.72
N ILE A 26 0.11 -1.83 -11.57
CA ILE A 26 0.19 -0.61 -10.76
C ILE A 26 1.05 0.43 -11.47
N ASP A 27 0.43 1.54 -11.86
CA ASP A 27 1.08 2.66 -12.52
C ASP A 27 1.73 3.64 -11.52
N GLN A 28 2.23 4.77 -12.02
CA GLN A 28 2.85 5.78 -11.16
C GLN A 28 1.84 6.49 -10.26
N TRP A 29 0.62 6.73 -10.75
CA TRP A 29 -0.44 7.39 -9.98
C TRP A 29 -0.89 6.51 -8.82
N ASP A 30 -1.13 5.23 -9.09
CA ASP A 30 -1.51 4.22 -8.10
C ASP A 30 -0.48 4.13 -6.98
N ARG A 31 0.81 4.21 -7.29
CA ARG A 31 1.88 4.19 -6.27
C ARG A 31 1.77 5.39 -5.34
N VAL A 32 1.52 6.59 -5.88
CA VAL A 32 1.36 7.82 -5.09
C VAL A 32 0.09 7.74 -4.24
N MET A 33 -1.02 7.24 -4.79
CA MET A 33 -2.26 7.06 -4.04
C MET A 33 -2.14 6.01 -2.94
N MET A 34 -1.47 4.88 -3.20
CA MET A 34 -1.22 3.87 -2.15
C MET A 34 -0.33 4.40 -1.03
N GLU A 35 0.64 5.26 -1.34
CA GLU A 35 1.45 5.93 -0.32
C GLU A 35 0.65 6.95 0.48
N ARG A 36 -0.25 7.71 -0.17
CA ARG A 36 -1.23 8.57 0.50
C ARG A 36 -2.12 7.76 1.45
N ASP A 37 -2.69 6.65 0.99
CA ASP A 37 -3.57 5.81 1.81
C ASP A 37 -2.84 5.19 3.00
N ARG A 38 -1.56 4.81 2.81
CA ARG A 38 -0.69 4.41 3.92
C ARG A 38 -0.50 5.53 4.94
N ARG A 39 -0.36 6.78 4.50
CA ARG A 39 -0.24 7.95 5.39
C ARG A 39 -1.55 8.28 6.13
N LEU A 40 -2.69 8.00 5.51
CA LEU A 40 -4.00 8.20 6.14
C LEU A 40 -4.36 7.09 7.13
N THR A 41 -3.91 5.86 6.90
CA THR A 41 -4.41 4.68 7.63
C THR A 41 -3.34 3.93 8.41
N GLY A 42 -2.07 4.26 8.20
CA GLY A 42 -0.92 3.51 8.74
C GLY A 42 -0.64 2.19 8.02
N PHE A 43 -1.48 1.76 7.08
CA PHE A 43 -1.35 0.47 6.39
C PHE A 43 -1.35 0.63 4.87
N LEU A 44 -0.42 -0.06 4.17
CA LEU A 44 -0.25 0.10 2.71
C LEU A 44 -1.51 -0.22 1.88
N ARG A 45 -2.41 -1.05 2.42
CA ARG A 45 -3.70 -1.42 1.77
C ARG A 45 -4.91 -0.96 2.59
N GLY A 46 -4.68 -0.10 3.57
CA GLY A 46 -5.74 0.49 4.37
C GLY A 46 -6.61 1.40 3.49
N GLN A 47 -7.90 1.42 3.79
CA GLN A 47 -8.84 2.35 3.19
C GLN A 47 -9.64 2.96 4.34
N THR A 48 -9.96 4.23 4.22
CA THR A 48 -10.79 4.95 5.18
C THR A 48 -11.74 5.84 4.38
N ASP A 49 -12.97 5.93 4.87
CA ASP A 49 -14.07 6.76 4.39
C ASP A 49 -14.36 7.93 5.35
N ASN A 50 -13.50 8.14 6.35
CA ASN A 50 -13.62 9.26 7.28
C ASN A 50 -13.61 10.58 6.52
N VAL A 51 -14.54 11.46 6.88
CA VAL A 51 -14.68 12.80 6.29
C VAL A 51 -13.47 13.69 6.64
N GLU A 52 -12.97 13.57 7.87
CA GLU A 52 -11.81 14.29 8.37
C GLU A 52 -10.58 13.38 8.42
N ALA A 53 -9.43 13.92 8.02
CA ALA A 53 -8.16 13.22 8.09
C ALA A 53 -7.68 13.09 9.55
N PRO A 54 -6.92 12.04 9.89
CA PRO A 54 -6.39 11.91 11.25
C PRO A 54 -5.41 13.03 11.58
N PRO A 55 -5.34 13.45 12.85
CA PRO A 55 -4.34 14.43 13.30
C PRO A 55 -2.92 13.99 12.95
N GLY A 56 -2.08 14.94 12.50
CA GLY A 56 -0.72 14.69 12.05
C GLY A 56 -0.59 14.32 10.57
N PHE A 57 -1.69 14.08 9.84
CA PHE A 57 -1.64 13.89 8.39
C PHE A 57 -1.12 15.14 7.67
N GLU A 58 -1.42 16.32 8.21
CA GLU A 58 -0.93 17.61 7.76
C GLU A 58 0.60 17.77 7.84
N LEU A 59 1.25 17.03 8.75
CA LEU A 59 2.70 17.07 8.95
C LEU A 59 3.42 15.88 8.31
N ASN A 60 2.71 14.84 7.87
CA ASN A 60 3.32 13.58 7.45
C ASN A 60 3.70 13.50 5.97
N ASN A 61 4.06 14.62 5.33
CA ASN A 61 4.40 14.68 3.91
C ASN A 61 5.92 14.59 3.65
N PRO A 62 6.50 13.38 3.50
CA PRO A 62 7.93 13.24 3.24
C PRO A 62 8.27 13.59 1.80
N TRP A 63 9.36 14.33 1.63
CA TRP A 63 10.04 14.46 0.35
C TRP A 63 11.07 13.36 0.20
N LYS A 64 10.98 12.59 -0.89
CA LYS A 64 11.96 11.54 -1.19
C LYS A 64 13.24 12.20 -1.68
N MET A 65 14.34 12.01 -0.96
CA MET A 65 15.67 12.42 -1.40
C MET A 65 16.36 11.22 -2.05
N GLU A 66 16.93 11.46 -3.22
CA GLU A 66 17.70 10.46 -3.95
C GLU A 66 19.19 10.78 -3.86
N LYS A 67 20.03 9.73 -3.89
CA LYS A 67 21.47 9.92 -3.96
C LYS A 67 21.85 10.44 -5.36
N ARG A 68 22.89 11.27 -5.45
CA ARG A 68 23.41 11.71 -6.75
C ARG A 68 23.77 10.48 -7.60
N PHE A 69 23.19 10.40 -8.79
CA PHE A 69 23.62 9.44 -9.81
C PHE A 69 24.98 9.91 -10.37
N LEU A 70 26.01 9.08 -10.21
CA LEU A 70 27.36 9.26 -10.75
C LEU A 70 27.66 8.15 -11.75
#